data_AF-A0A0Q6AVD8-F1
#
_entry.id   AF-A0A0Q6AVD8-F1
#
_cell.length_a   1.000
_cell.length_b   1.000
_cell.length_c   1.000
_cell.angle_alpha   90.00
_cell.angle_beta   90.00
_cell.angle_gamma   90.00
#
_symmetry.space_group_name_H-M   'P 1'
#
loop_
_entity.id
_entity.type
_entity.pdbx_description
1 polymer ?
#
loop_
_entity_poly.entity_id
_entity_poly.type
_entity_poly.pdbx_seq_one_letter_code
_entity_poly.pdbx_strand_id
1 'polypeptide(L)'
;MKKIHLVVASLFLSAATLSYAGGVSNTGATNTAPANTQEAKKPPISKKLDKADVDAILAKPSDYVLIDLRRPDELIKIGGFPVYLNIQSKELEQYLDYIPKDKQIATISNHAGRAHAAADLLIGKGYKVVGAIGVQDYEAQGGALTRITPPTPKYEVNADIPGVVAKGTKYEFLYEGFEGTEGPITLPDGSAIFTETRANRITQLKEDRGVSIFLQNSNGSNGLAFTPKGDLISVQNLKPQVGIVYPAGHEKVLSNNFEGKPFQRPNDLVLDKKGGIYFTDIGVIPKPEEKDAEAARPAVYYITPDGKTTRVINDLKRPNGVQLSTDEKVLYVADTANQFLIAYDIKADGSLSNKRDFAKLDGYQKNPAGEFASGADGIAIDAENRVYVATNSGVEVFSAKGEKLGIIALPNKPQNLAFAGKDKKTLVVVGRGAAYRIPLLAQGFLGRAK
;
A
#
# COMPACT_ATOMS: atom_id res chain seq x y z
N MET A 1 -24.79 61.30 24.72
CA MET A 1 -24.41 62.30 23.71
C MET A 1 -22.90 62.29 23.51
N LYS A 2 -22.44 61.87 22.33
CA LYS A 2 -21.24 62.29 21.56
C LYS A 2 -20.82 61.12 20.67
N LYS A 3 -20.96 61.36 19.37
CA LYS A 3 -20.62 60.49 18.23
C LYS A 3 -19.11 60.56 17.95
N ILE A 4 -18.56 59.51 17.33
CA ILE A 4 -17.52 59.47 16.26
C ILE A 4 -17.38 57.97 15.89
N HIS A 5 -18.02 57.50 14.82
CA HIS A 5 -17.48 57.21 13.48
C HIS A 5 -16.39 56.12 13.42
N LEU A 6 -16.77 54.90 13.01
CA LEU A 6 -15.88 53.92 12.41
C LEU A 6 -16.46 53.51 11.04
N VAL A 7 -15.65 53.73 10.02
CA VAL A 7 -15.96 53.52 8.59
C VAL A 7 -15.81 52.03 8.27
N VAL A 8 -16.86 51.44 7.68
CA VAL A 8 -16.85 50.10 7.07
C VAL A 8 -16.64 50.31 5.57
N ALA A 9 -15.56 49.78 5.02
CA ALA A 9 -15.32 49.74 3.58
C ALA A 9 -15.64 48.33 3.05
N SER A 10 -16.74 48.22 2.33
CA SER A 10 -17.08 47.09 1.46
C SER A 10 -16.48 47.38 0.07
N LEU A 11 -15.70 46.45 -0.49
CA LEU A 11 -15.32 46.49 -1.90
C LEU A 11 -15.95 45.32 -2.65
N PHE A 12 -16.87 45.66 -3.56
CA PHE A 12 -17.28 44.88 -4.71
C PHE A 12 -16.14 44.88 -5.75
N LEU A 13 -15.87 43.73 -6.37
CA LEU A 13 -15.03 43.66 -7.57
C LEU A 13 -15.91 43.29 -8.77
N SER A 14 -16.20 44.28 -9.61
CA SER A 14 -16.79 44.15 -10.93
C SER A 14 -15.70 43.84 -11.97
N ALA A 15 -15.94 42.85 -12.82
CA ALA A 15 -15.14 42.57 -13.99
C ALA A 15 -15.33 43.67 -15.06
N ALA A 16 -14.23 44.19 -15.59
CA ALA A 16 -14.22 44.97 -16.82
C ALA A 16 -13.05 44.51 -17.70
N THR A 17 -13.40 44.05 -18.89
CA THR A 17 -12.51 43.77 -20.01
C THR A 17 -11.95 45.06 -20.59
N LEU A 18 -10.63 45.14 -20.81
CA LEU A 18 -10.04 46.14 -21.68
C LEU A 18 -9.07 45.47 -22.66
N SER A 19 -9.38 45.64 -23.94
CA SER A 19 -8.58 45.25 -25.10
C SER A 19 -7.40 46.21 -25.28
N TYR A 20 -6.22 45.69 -25.63
CA TYR A 20 -5.14 46.50 -26.19
C TYR A 20 -4.60 45.83 -27.45
N ALA A 21 -4.69 46.56 -28.57
CA ALA A 21 -4.11 46.20 -29.84
C ALA A 21 -2.69 46.79 -29.96
N GLY A 22 -1.76 46.00 -30.45
CA GLY A 22 -0.39 46.41 -30.76
C GLY A 22 0.36 45.22 -31.35
N GLY A 23 0.34 45.10 -32.67
CA GLY A 23 1.07 44.06 -33.39
C GLY A 23 2.44 44.53 -33.84
N VAL A 24 3.45 43.65 -33.77
CA VAL A 24 4.54 43.53 -34.74
C VAL A 24 4.99 42.04 -34.78
N SER A 25 4.77 41.44 -35.94
CA SER A 25 5.36 40.23 -36.55
C SER A 25 6.14 39.22 -35.69
N ASN A 26 5.56 38.03 -35.53
CA ASN A 26 6.25 36.81 -35.09
C ASN A 26 6.39 35.86 -36.30
N THR A 27 7.61 35.58 -36.71
CA THR A 27 7.95 34.54 -37.70
C THR A 27 7.56 33.19 -37.12
N GLY A 28 6.62 32.52 -37.79
CA GLY A 28 6.04 31.26 -37.34
C GLY A 28 7.06 30.13 -37.24
N ALA A 29 7.38 29.74 -36.00
CA ALA A 29 7.75 28.38 -35.66
C ALA A 29 6.73 27.89 -34.63
N THR A 30 5.57 27.45 -35.12
CA THR A 30 4.61 26.72 -34.31
C THR A 30 5.17 25.33 -34.04
N ASN A 31 5.70 25.11 -32.83
CA ASN A 31 5.75 23.76 -32.25
C ASN A 31 4.30 23.31 -32.06
N THR A 32 3.77 22.68 -33.09
CA THR A 32 2.57 21.86 -32.98
C THR A 32 2.93 20.68 -32.08
N ALA A 33 2.19 20.53 -30.98
CA ALA A 33 2.15 19.25 -30.28
C ALA A 33 1.89 18.15 -31.34
N PRO A 34 2.60 17.02 -31.32
CA PRO A 34 2.34 15.96 -32.27
C PRO A 34 0.87 15.57 -32.08
N ALA A 35 0.09 15.75 -33.15
CA ALA A 35 -1.22 15.15 -33.24
C ALA A 35 -1.03 13.68 -32.86
N ASN A 36 -1.80 13.21 -31.88
CA ASN A 36 -1.88 11.80 -31.55
C ASN A 36 -2.59 11.13 -32.73
N THR A 37 -1.87 10.94 -33.83
CA THR A 37 -2.23 9.99 -34.87
C THR A 37 -2.15 8.65 -34.16
N GLN A 38 -3.29 8.18 -33.68
CA GLN A 38 -3.48 6.74 -33.54
C GLN A 38 -3.19 6.18 -34.93
N GLU A 39 -1.97 5.69 -35.14
CA GLU A 39 -1.69 4.82 -36.27
C GLU A 39 -2.82 3.79 -36.28
N ALA A 40 -3.55 3.72 -37.39
CA ALA A 40 -4.59 2.72 -37.55
C ALA A 40 -3.94 1.37 -37.25
N LYS A 41 -4.35 0.74 -36.13
CA LYS A 41 -3.80 -0.55 -35.71
C LYS A 41 -3.89 -1.48 -36.90
N LYS A 42 -2.73 -1.93 -37.39
CA LYS A 42 -2.65 -2.90 -38.47
C LYS A 42 -3.60 -4.06 -38.14
N PRO A 43 -4.43 -4.51 -39.09
CA PRO A 43 -5.34 -5.61 -38.83
C PRO A 43 -4.53 -6.82 -38.34
N PRO A 44 -5.06 -7.58 -37.36
CA PRO A 44 -4.35 -8.70 -36.77
C PRO A 44 -4.06 -9.76 -37.83
N ILE A 45 -2.90 -10.40 -37.70
CA ILE A 45 -2.50 -11.52 -38.58
C ILE A 45 -3.30 -12.77 -38.20
N SER A 46 -3.50 -12.96 -36.91
CA SER A 46 -4.26 -14.06 -36.34
C SER A 46 -5.76 -14.01 -36.65
N LYS A 47 -6.33 -15.18 -36.94
CA LYS A 47 -7.77 -15.38 -37.09
C LYS A 47 -8.48 -15.12 -35.75
N LYS A 48 -9.59 -14.38 -35.76
CA LYS A 48 -10.55 -14.36 -34.64
C LYS A 48 -11.38 -15.64 -34.70
N LEU A 49 -11.39 -16.41 -33.63
CA LEU A 49 -12.14 -17.67 -33.55
C LEU A 49 -13.59 -17.40 -33.19
N ASP A 50 -14.51 -18.02 -33.93
CA ASP A 50 -15.94 -18.00 -33.64
C ASP A 50 -16.32 -19.15 -32.69
N LYS A 51 -17.60 -19.27 -32.34
CA LYS A 51 -18.06 -20.36 -31.47
C LYS A 51 -17.75 -21.75 -32.02
N ALA A 52 -17.92 -21.99 -33.31
CA ALA A 52 -17.69 -23.30 -33.90
C ALA A 52 -16.21 -23.69 -33.83
N ASP A 53 -15.32 -22.73 -34.09
CA ASP A 53 -13.87 -22.91 -33.91
C ASP A 53 -13.53 -23.26 -32.45
N VAL A 54 -14.07 -22.50 -31.49
CA VAL A 54 -13.80 -22.70 -30.06
C VAL A 54 -14.34 -24.05 -29.59
N ASP A 55 -15.56 -24.43 -29.97
CA ASP A 55 -16.14 -25.73 -29.62
C ASP A 55 -15.32 -26.89 -30.19
N ALA A 56 -14.81 -26.77 -31.42
CA ALA A 56 -13.96 -27.78 -32.02
C ALA A 56 -12.62 -27.95 -31.28
N ILE A 57 -12.05 -26.85 -30.79
CA ILE A 57 -10.85 -26.86 -29.95
C ILE A 57 -11.13 -27.53 -28.60
N LEU A 58 -12.21 -27.12 -27.93
CA LEU A 58 -12.60 -27.63 -26.61
C LEU A 58 -12.99 -29.13 -26.64
N ALA A 59 -13.43 -29.64 -27.79
CA ALA A 59 -13.68 -31.07 -28.00
C ALA A 59 -12.39 -31.92 -28.07
N LYS A 60 -11.21 -31.30 -28.26
CA LYS A 60 -9.92 -32.00 -28.43
C LYS A 60 -8.81 -31.36 -27.58
N PRO A 61 -8.96 -31.26 -26.25
CA PRO A 61 -8.07 -30.46 -25.41
C PRO A 61 -6.60 -30.93 -25.40
N SER A 62 -6.31 -32.18 -25.80
CA SER A 62 -4.93 -32.71 -25.92
C SER A 62 -4.15 -32.18 -27.12
N ASP A 63 -4.85 -31.67 -28.13
CA ASP A 63 -4.27 -31.26 -29.41
C ASP A 63 -3.87 -29.78 -29.41
N TYR A 64 -4.40 -29.03 -28.44
CA TYR A 64 -4.27 -27.58 -28.35
C TYR A 64 -3.63 -27.12 -27.04
N VAL A 65 -2.88 -26.04 -27.12
CA VAL A 65 -2.37 -25.27 -25.98
C VAL A 65 -3.17 -23.97 -25.92
N LEU A 66 -3.96 -23.83 -24.86
CA LEU A 66 -4.75 -22.63 -24.60
C LEU A 66 -3.98 -21.70 -23.66
N ILE A 67 -3.77 -20.46 -24.08
CA ILE A 67 -3.06 -19.45 -23.30
C ILE A 67 -4.02 -18.31 -22.96
N ASP A 68 -4.41 -18.21 -21.70
CA ASP A 68 -5.31 -17.17 -21.22
C ASP A 68 -4.57 -15.95 -20.70
N LEU A 69 -4.83 -14.81 -21.33
CA LEU A 69 -4.14 -13.54 -21.09
C LEU A 69 -4.85 -12.65 -20.06
N ARG A 70 -5.93 -13.17 -19.47
CA ARG A 70 -6.76 -12.48 -18.50
C ARG A 70 -6.14 -12.51 -17.11
N ARG A 71 -6.41 -11.48 -16.34
CA ARG A 71 -6.05 -11.40 -14.94
C ARG A 71 -6.93 -12.35 -14.10
N PRO A 72 -6.50 -12.75 -12.89
CA PRO A 72 -7.31 -13.60 -12.02
C PRO A 72 -8.71 -13.05 -11.68
N ASP A 73 -8.88 -11.73 -11.53
CA ASP A 73 -10.18 -11.09 -11.29
C ASP A 73 -11.13 -11.25 -12.48
N GLU A 74 -10.60 -11.14 -13.70
CA GLU A 74 -11.36 -11.32 -14.94
C GLU A 74 -11.85 -12.76 -15.09
N LEU A 75 -11.00 -13.75 -14.75
CA LEU A 75 -11.37 -15.17 -14.77
C LEU A 75 -12.49 -15.49 -13.80
N ILE A 76 -12.44 -14.95 -12.59
CA ILE A 76 -13.46 -15.18 -11.56
C ILE A 76 -14.78 -14.50 -11.94
N LYS A 77 -14.73 -13.28 -12.45
CA LYS A 77 -15.92 -12.52 -12.83
C LYS A 77 -16.62 -13.08 -14.07
N ILE A 78 -15.86 -13.44 -15.10
CA ILE A 78 -16.40 -13.82 -16.42
C ILE A 78 -16.55 -15.34 -16.55
N GLY A 79 -15.70 -16.12 -15.90
CA GLY A 79 -15.57 -17.55 -16.16
C GLY A 79 -14.66 -17.84 -17.36
N GLY A 80 -14.50 -19.11 -17.68
CA GLY A 80 -13.60 -19.56 -18.74
C GLY A 80 -13.74 -21.05 -19.02
N PHE A 81 -12.71 -21.65 -19.57
CA PHE A 81 -12.57 -23.08 -19.72
C PHE A 81 -11.15 -23.48 -19.32
N PRO A 82 -10.87 -24.77 -19.07
CA PRO A 82 -9.53 -25.23 -18.72
C PRO A 82 -8.50 -24.76 -19.76
N VAL A 83 -7.36 -24.23 -19.29
CA VAL A 83 -6.28 -23.73 -20.14
C VAL A 83 -4.95 -24.33 -19.73
N TYR A 84 -3.99 -24.31 -20.65
CA TYR A 84 -2.63 -24.77 -20.38
C TYR A 84 -1.87 -23.75 -19.52
N LEU A 85 -2.04 -22.47 -19.81
CA LEU A 85 -1.33 -21.39 -19.14
C LEU A 85 -2.25 -20.18 -18.95
N ASN A 86 -2.23 -19.59 -17.76
CA ASN A 86 -2.82 -18.27 -17.50
C ASN A 86 -1.72 -17.29 -17.08
N ILE A 87 -1.42 -16.31 -17.93
CA ILE A 87 -0.33 -15.33 -17.76
C ILE A 87 -0.77 -13.99 -18.36
N GLN A 88 -0.34 -12.84 -17.83
CA GLN A 88 -0.76 -11.56 -18.42
C GLN A 88 -0.02 -11.28 -19.73
N SER A 89 -0.64 -10.52 -20.65
CA SER A 89 -0.05 -10.22 -21.98
C SER A 89 1.38 -9.67 -21.91
N LYS A 90 1.68 -8.85 -20.89
CA LYS A 90 3.01 -8.23 -20.69
C LYS A 90 4.09 -9.21 -20.22
N GLU A 91 3.70 -10.38 -19.73
CA GLU A 91 4.59 -11.43 -19.21
C GLU A 91 4.87 -12.50 -20.26
N LEU A 92 4.08 -12.57 -21.34
CA LEU A 92 4.15 -13.62 -22.36
C LEU A 92 5.56 -13.90 -22.91
N GLU A 93 6.33 -12.86 -23.17
CA GLU A 93 7.71 -13.02 -23.67
C GLU A 93 8.63 -13.74 -22.68
N GLN A 94 8.38 -13.62 -21.38
CA GLN A 94 9.18 -14.24 -20.33
C GLN A 94 8.92 -15.75 -20.22
N TYR A 95 7.78 -16.22 -20.75
CA TYR A 95 7.34 -17.61 -20.64
C TYR A 95 7.42 -18.39 -21.96
N LEU A 96 8.04 -17.83 -23.01
CA LEU A 96 8.12 -18.46 -24.33
C LEU A 96 8.72 -19.88 -24.28
N ASP A 97 9.74 -20.09 -23.46
CA ASP A 97 10.42 -21.39 -23.33
C ASP A 97 9.54 -22.49 -22.73
N TYR A 98 8.45 -22.13 -22.05
CA TYR A 98 7.50 -23.07 -21.46
C TYR A 98 6.33 -23.40 -22.39
N ILE A 99 6.22 -22.73 -23.54
CA ILE A 99 5.13 -22.94 -24.50
C ILE A 99 5.59 -24.02 -25.51
N PRO A 100 4.86 -25.14 -25.65
CA PRO A 100 5.21 -26.18 -26.63
C PRO A 100 5.10 -25.66 -28.07
N LYS A 101 6.21 -25.63 -28.81
CA LYS A 101 6.25 -25.15 -30.20
C LYS A 101 5.61 -26.10 -31.21
N ASP A 102 5.53 -27.38 -30.87
CA ASP A 102 4.99 -28.43 -31.74
C ASP A 102 3.45 -28.47 -31.74
N LYS A 103 2.81 -27.92 -30.71
CA LYS A 103 1.35 -27.88 -30.50
C LYS A 103 0.67 -26.70 -31.19
N GLN A 104 -0.62 -26.86 -31.46
CA GLN A 104 -1.49 -25.79 -31.95
C GLN A 104 -1.90 -24.88 -30.79
N ILE A 105 -1.80 -23.56 -30.95
CA ILE A 105 -2.01 -22.60 -29.87
C ILE A 105 -3.20 -21.69 -30.15
N ALA A 106 -4.09 -21.51 -29.18
CA ALA A 106 -5.07 -20.44 -29.20
C ALA A 106 -4.87 -19.52 -28.00
N THR A 107 -4.89 -18.21 -28.24
CA THR A 107 -4.77 -17.19 -27.18
C THR A 107 -6.14 -16.70 -26.78
N ILE A 108 -6.31 -16.32 -25.51
CA ILE A 108 -7.63 -16.00 -24.96
C ILE A 108 -7.57 -14.65 -24.22
N SER A 109 -8.61 -13.83 -24.39
CA SER A 109 -8.87 -12.66 -23.55
C SER A 109 -10.38 -12.38 -23.42
N ASN A 110 -10.78 -11.33 -22.69
CA ASN A 110 -12.20 -10.98 -22.51
C ASN A 110 -12.94 -10.85 -23.86
N HIS A 111 -12.38 -10.00 -24.72
CA HIS A 111 -12.66 -9.91 -26.15
C HIS A 111 -11.36 -10.21 -26.90
N ALA A 112 -11.42 -10.55 -28.19
CA ALA A 112 -10.25 -11.05 -28.94
C ALA A 112 -9.06 -10.06 -29.08
N GLY A 113 -9.17 -8.78 -28.67
CA GLY A 113 -8.14 -7.77 -28.88
C GLY A 113 -6.76 -8.07 -28.24
N ARG A 114 -6.71 -8.43 -26.95
CA ARG A 114 -5.44 -8.82 -26.29
C ARG A 114 -4.93 -10.16 -26.81
N ALA A 115 -5.84 -11.09 -27.07
CA ALA A 115 -5.56 -12.39 -27.67
C ALA A 115 -4.89 -12.24 -29.03
N HIS A 116 -5.36 -11.33 -29.89
CA HIS A 116 -4.72 -11.04 -31.18
C HIS A 116 -3.28 -10.57 -31.03
N ALA A 117 -3.03 -9.60 -30.15
CA ALA A 117 -1.67 -9.08 -29.95
C ALA A 117 -0.69 -10.19 -29.50
N ALA A 118 -1.11 -11.06 -28.60
CA ALA A 118 -0.32 -12.21 -28.18
C ALA A 118 -0.18 -13.29 -29.26
N ALA A 119 -1.25 -13.56 -30.02
CA ALA A 119 -1.23 -14.50 -31.12
C ALA A 119 -0.23 -14.06 -32.20
N ASP A 120 -0.27 -12.79 -32.59
CA ASP A 120 0.61 -12.22 -33.60
C ASP A 120 2.08 -12.22 -33.14
N LEU A 121 2.33 -11.95 -31.85
CA LEU A 121 3.66 -12.08 -31.24
C LEU A 121 4.17 -13.53 -31.34
N LEU A 122 3.35 -14.51 -30.96
CA LEU A 122 3.71 -15.94 -31.02
C LEU A 122 3.94 -16.40 -32.46
N ILE A 123 3.12 -15.95 -33.43
CA ILE A 123 3.35 -16.19 -34.86
C ILE A 123 4.72 -15.64 -35.28
N GLY A 124 5.05 -14.40 -34.89
CA GLY A 124 6.35 -13.79 -35.16
C GLY A 124 7.54 -14.52 -34.53
N LYS A 125 7.31 -15.34 -33.50
CA LYS A 125 8.31 -16.18 -32.83
C LYS A 125 8.32 -17.64 -33.33
N GLY A 126 7.53 -17.96 -34.36
CA GLY A 126 7.50 -19.26 -35.03
C GLY A 126 6.59 -20.31 -34.39
N TYR A 127 5.62 -19.90 -33.57
CA TYR A 127 4.64 -20.81 -32.96
C TYR A 127 3.45 -21.08 -33.90
N LYS A 128 2.85 -22.26 -33.79
CA LYS A 128 1.66 -22.66 -34.57
C LYS A 128 0.39 -22.12 -33.92
N VAL A 129 0.04 -20.86 -34.19
CA VAL A 129 -1.17 -20.24 -33.63
C VAL A 129 -2.38 -20.45 -34.54
N VAL A 130 -3.46 -21.01 -34.00
CA VAL A 130 -4.72 -21.26 -34.74
C VAL A 130 -5.69 -20.10 -34.66
N GLY A 131 -5.58 -19.24 -33.64
CA GLY A 131 -6.33 -18.00 -33.57
C GLY A 131 -6.47 -17.40 -32.17
N ALA A 132 -7.26 -16.34 -32.10
CA ALA A 132 -7.52 -15.54 -30.91
C ALA A 132 -8.99 -15.67 -30.48
N ILE A 133 -9.21 -15.94 -29.20
CA ILE A 133 -10.52 -16.16 -28.59
C ILE A 133 -10.90 -14.96 -27.71
N GLY A 134 -12.11 -14.45 -27.89
CA GLY A 134 -12.78 -13.59 -26.92
C GLY A 134 -13.80 -14.39 -26.13
N VAL A 135 -13.60 -14.62 -24.82
CA VAL A 135 -14.53 -15.46 -24.04
C VAL A 135 -15.93 -14.89 -23.93
N GLN A 136 -16.06 -13.56 -23.87
CA GLN A 136 -17.37 -12.90 -23.84
C GLN A 136 -18.02 -12.94 -25.23
N ASP A 137 -17.21 -12.91 -26.29
CA ASP A 137 -17.69 -13.06 -27.67
C ASP A 137 -18.19 -14.50 -27.91
N TYR A 138 -17.49 -15.49 -27.36
CA TYR A 138 -17.87 -16.91 -27.36
C TYR A 138 -19.18 -17.14 -26.59
N GLU A 139 -19.29 -16.61 -25.37
CA GLU A 139 -20.51 -16.68 -24.57
C GLU A 139 -21.69 -15.99 -25.27
N ALA A 140 -21.48 -14.80 -25.87
CA ALA A 140 -22.51 -14.09 -26.62
C ALA A 140 -23.02 -14.86 -27.86
N GLN A 141 -22.22 -15.78 -28.41
CA GLN A 141 -22.62 -16.68 -29.49
C GLN A 141 -23.30 -17.96 -28.98
N GLY A 142 -23.52 -18.09 -27.67
CA GLY A 142 -24.13 -19.27 -27.03
C GLY A 142 -23.12 -20.32 -26.57
N GLY A 143 -21.84 -19.96 -26.46
CA GLY A 143 -20.80 -20.80 -25.87
C GLY A 143 -20.95 -20.92 -24.35
N ALA A 144 -20.53 -22.06 -23.79
CA ALA A 144 -20.65 -22.32 -22.35
C ALA A 144 -19.32 -22.02 -21.63
N LEU A 145 -19.35 -21.11 -20.66
CA LEU A 145 -18.22 -20.84 -19.77
C LEU A 145 -18.39 -21.53 -18.42
N THR A 146 -17.32 -22.15 -17.93
CA THR A 146 -17.21 -22.61 -16.55
C THR A 146 -17.08 -21.39 -15.65
N ARG A 147 -18.03 -21.21 -14.72
CA ARG A 147 -17.98 -20.16 -13.71
C ARG A 147 -17.08 -20.60 -12.56
N ILE A 148 -16.07 -19.79 -12.26
CA ILE A 148 -15.22 -20.00 -11.10
C ILE A 148 -15.97 -19.42 -9.90
N THR A 149 -16.58 -20.27 -9.09
CA THR A 149 -17.09 -19.85 -7.79
C THR A 149 -15.88 -19.45 -6.94
N PRO A 150 -15.74 -18.18 -6.52
CA PRO A 150 -14.69 -17.82 -5.59
C PRO A 150 -14.84 -18.69 -4.33
N PRO A 151 -13.76 -19.24 -3.76
CA PRO A 151 -13.87 -19.93 -2.47
C PRO A 151 -14.54 -18.98 -1.47
N THR A 152 -15.42 -19.53 -0.63
CA THR A 152 -16.07 -18.73 0.42
C THR A 152 -14.97 -18.05 1.23
N PRO A 153 -15.06 -16.72 1.49
CA PRO A 153 -14.10 -16.05 2.35
C PRO A 153 -14.03 -16.80 3.68
N LYS A 154 -12.88 -17.41 3.96
CA LYS A 154 -12.68 -18.24 5.16
C LYS A 154 -12.74 -17.44 6.45
N TYR A 155 -12.68 -16.11 6.35
CA TYR A 155 -12.44 -15.24 7.49
C TYR A 155 -13.49 -14.13 7.58
N GLU A 156 -14.00 -13.93 8.78
CA GLU A 156 -15.00 -12.91 9.10
C GLU A 156 -14.74 -12.30 10.47
N VAL A 157 -15.16 -11.05 10.64
CA VAL A 157 -15.07 -10.38 11.92
C VAL A 157 -16.07 -11.01 12.90
N ASN A 158 -15.59 -11.41 14.07
CA ASN A 158 -16.36 -12.18 15.06
C ASN A 158 -17.24 -11.32 15.99
N ALA A 159 -16.94 -10.03 16.13
CA ALA A 159 -17.66 -9.10 16.99
C ALA A 159 -17.94 -7.77 16.28
N ASP A 160 -19.05 -7.13 16.65
CA ASP A 160 -19.38 -5.79 16.16
C ASP A 160 -18.51 -4.74 16.86
N ILE A 161 -18.03 -3.77 16.11
CA ILE A 161 -17.39 -2.57 16.65
C ILE A 161 -18.14 -1.37 16.05
N PRO A 162 -19.07 -0.75 16.80
CA PRO A 162 -19.95 0.29 16.28
C PRO A 162 -19.21 1.41 15.54
N GLY A 163 -19.65 1.68 14.31
CA GLY A 163 -19.05 2.68 13.42
C GLY A 163 -17.70 2.27 12.79
N VAL A 164 -17.13 1.13 13.18
CA VAL A 164 -15.83 0.65 12.68
C VAL A 164 -16.01 -0.54 11.73
N VAL A 165 -16.63 -1.61 12.20
CA VAL A 165 -16.84 -2.83 11.41
C VAL A 165 -17.99 -3.66 11.98
N ALA A 166 -18.81 -4.22 11.10
CA ALA A 166 -19.92 -5.08 11.49
C ALA A 166 -19.45 -6.52 11.78
N LYS A 167 -20.09 -7.18 12.74
CA LYS A 167 -19.96 -8.63 12.90
C LYS A 167 -20.34 -9.34 11.59
N GLY A 168 -19.56 -10.35 11.21
CA GLY A 168 -19.77 -11.11 9.98
C GLY A 168 -19.21 -10.44 8.73
N THR A 169 -18.62 -9.24 8.84
CA THR A 169 -17.87 -8.64 7.73
C THR A 169 -16.79 -9.61 7.28
N LYS A 170 -16.90 -10.05 6.03
CA LYS A 170 -15.91 -10.92 5.38
C LYS A 170 -14.66 -10.13 5.09
N TYR A 171 -13.51 -10.72 5.35
CA TYR A 171 -12.22 -10.13 4.98
C TYR A 171 -11.36 -11.10 4.19
N GLU A 172 -10.52 -10.54 3.34
CA GLU A 172 -9.69 -11.29 2.42
C GLU A 172 -8.36 -11.62 3.08
N PHE A 173 -7.97 -12.89 2.98
CA PHE A 173 -6.58 -13.31 3.12
C PHE A 173 -5.98 -13.39 1.73
N LEU A 174 -4.88 -12.69 1.51
CA LEU A 174 -4.29 -12.57 0.18
C LEU A 174 -3.25 -13.67 -0.07
N TYR A 175 -2.22 -13.71 0.76
CA TYR A 175 -1.09 -14.62 0.62
C TYR A 175 -0.36 -14.79 1.96
N GLU A 176 0.27 -15.95 2.15
CA GLU A 176 1.25 -16.22 3.20
C GLU A 176 2.59 -16.65 2.59
N GLY A 177 3.70 -16.34 3.28
CA GLY A 177 5.06 -16.63 2.80
C GLY A 177 5.88 -15.38 2.49
N PHE A 178 5.37 -14.20 2.83
CA PHE A 178 6.14 -12.96 2.78
C PHE A 178 7.22 -12.94 3.87
N GLU A 179 8.34 -12.26 3.60
CA GLU A 179 9.51 -12.27 4.47
C GLU A 179 9.72 -10.95 5.21
N GLY A 180 9.18 -10.87 6.43
CA GLY A 180 9.31 -9.69 7.29
C GLY A 180 8.36 -8.57 6.87
N THR A 181 7.07 -8.89 6.80
CA THR A 181 5.99 -7.97 6.45
C THR A 181 5.87 -6.82 7.43
N GLU A 182 5.95 -5.59 6.95
CA GLU A 182 5.91 -4.37 7.76
C GLU A 182 5.38 -3.16 6.96
N GLY A 183 5.16 -2.05 7.66
CA GLY A 183 5.03 -0.71 7.07
C GLY A 183 4.05 -0.57 5.88
N PRO A 184 2.81 -1.10 5.94
CA PRO A 184 1.85 -0.90 4.87
C PRO A 184 1.48 0.58 4.75
N ILE A 185 1.27 1.05 3.52
CA ILE A 185 0.75 2.38 3.20
C ILE A 185 0.00 2.34 1.87
N THR A 186 -0.91 3.29 1.68
CA THR A 186 -1.74 3.39 0.48
C THR A 186 -1.11 4.25 -0.58
N LEU A 187 -1.18 3.78 -1.82
CA LEU A 187 -0.80 4.52 -3.01
C LEU A 187 -1.95 5.42 -3.50
N PRO A 188 -1.66 6.49 -4.24
CA PRO A 188 -2.68 7.40 -4.77
C PRO A 188 -3.76 6.73 -5.64
N ASP A 189 -3.45 5.59 -6.26
CA ASP A 189 -4.38 4.83 -7.08
C ASP A 189 -5.36 3.97 -6.27
N GLY A 190 -5.22 3.93 -4.94
CA GLY A 190 -6.03 3.13 -4.02
C GLY A 190 -5.44 1.76 -3.68
N SER A 191 -4.43 1.30 -4.42
CA SER A 191 -3.67 0.10 -4.07
C SER A 191 -2.83 0.35 -2.81
N ALA A 192 -2.28 -0.72 -2.22
CA ALA A 192 -1.42 -0.61 -1.05
C ALA A 192 -0.03 -1.17 -1.35
N ILE A 193 0.99 -0.66 -0.68
CA ILE A 193 2.32 -1.26 -0.62
C ILE A 193 2.64 -1.59 0.82
N PHE A 194 3.55 -2.54 1.04
CA PHE A 194 4.10 -2.89 2.34
C PHE A 194 5.54 -3.39 2.15
N THR A 195 6.35 -3.35 3.18
CA THR A 195 7.73 -3.81 3.11
C THR A 195 7.85 -5.28 3.44
N GLU A 196 8.75 -5.97 2.75
CA GLU A 196 9.29 -7.26 3.16
C GLU A 196 10.75 -7.03 3.56
N THR A 197 10.95 -6.62 4.81
CA THR A 197 12.24 -6.14 5.32
C THR A 197 13.35 -7.18 5.15
N ARG A 198 13.05 -8.47 5.33
CA ARG A 198 14.05 -9.56 5.19
C ARG A 198 14.30 -9.92 3.73
N ALA A 199 13.29 -9.87 2.88
CA ALA A 199 13.46 -10.04 1.43
C ALA A 199 14.02 -8.78 0.73
N ASN A 200 14.30 -7.71 1.47
CA ASN A 200 14.88 -6.46 0.96
C ASN A 200 14.06 -5.83 -0.20
N ARG A 201 12.73 -5.88 -0.11
CA ARG A 201 11.84 -5.34 -1.15
C ARG A 201 10.60 -4.67 -0.58
N ILE A 202 9.94 -3.86 -1.40
CA ILE A 202 8.60 -3.32 -1.17
C ILE A 202 7.65 -4.03 -2.13
N THR A 203 6.54 -4.50 -1.60
CA THR A 203 5.55 -5.31 -2.32
C THR A 203 4.24 -4.53 -2.43
N GLN A 204 3.65 -4.53 -3.62
CA GLN A 204 2.35 -3.91 -3.91
C GLN A 204 1.24 -4.96 -3.88
N LEU A 205 0.18 -4.64 -3.15
CA LEU A 205 -1.13 -5.28 -3.19
C LEU A 205 -2.04 -4.46 -4.10
N LYS A 206 -2.31 -4.99 -5.30
CA LYS A 206 -3.20 -4.38 -6.29
C LYS A 206 -4.67 -4.59 -5.91
N GLU A 207 -5.56 -3.72 -6.36
CA GLU A 207 -6.99 -3.82 -6.04
C GLU A 207 -7.59 -5.19 -6.44
N ASP A 208 -7.11 -5.79 -7.54
CA ASP A 208 -7.52 -7.10 -8.07
C ASP A 208 -7.00 -8.32 -7.27
N ARG A 209 -6.46 -8.09 -6.08
CA ARG A 209 -5.77 -9.07 -5.20
C ARG A 209 -4.43 -9.56 -5.73
N GLY A 210 -3.97 -9.05 -6.86
CA GLY A 210 -2.64 -9.34 -7.38
C GLY A 210 -1.55 -8.80 -6.47
N VAL A 211 -0.46 -9.55 -6.35
CA VAL A 211 0.75 -9.12 -5.65
C VAL A 211 1.85 -8.91 -6.67
N SER A 212 2.60 -7.83 -6.56
CA SER A 212 3.81 -7.60 -7.37
C SER A 212 4.87 -6.85 -6.60
N ILE A 213 6.11 -6.92 -7.05
CA ILE A 213 7.18 -6.12 -6.47
C ILE A 213 7.00 -4.66 -6.89
N PHE A 214 6.96 -3.75 -5.92
CA PHE A 214 6.95 -2.31 -6.13
C PHE A 214 8.38 -1.76 -6.26
N LEU A 215 9.27 -2.17 -5.36
CA LEU A 215 10.67 -1.72 -5.32
C LEU A 215 11.58 -2.86 -4.84
N GLN A 216 12.67 -3.13 -5.57
CA GLN A 216 13.74 -4.03 -5.13
C GLN A 216 14.85 -3.26 -4.42
N ASN A 217 15.71 -3.98 -3.69
CA ASN A 217 16.92 -3.43 -3.06
C ASN A 217 16.64 -2.24 -2.14
N SER A 218 15.57 -2.33 -1.36
CA SER A 218 15.04 -1.24 -0.53
C SER A 218 15.90 -0.88 0.70
N ASN A 219 17.12 -1.43 0.81
CA ASN A 219 18.03 -1.33 1.97
C ASN A 219 17.39 -1.85 3.28
N GLY A 220 16.56 -2.89 3.17
CA GLY A 220 15.78 -3.42 4.29
C GLY A 220 14.81 -2.39 4.84
N SER A 221 14.02 -1.77 3.95
CA SER A 221 12.95 -0.84 4.35
C SER A 221 11.98 -1.48 5.34
N ASN A 222 11.44 -0.67 6.25
CA ASN A 222 10.47 -1.06 7.26
C ASN A 222 9.28 -0.07 7.23
N GLY A 223 9.09 0.81 8.21
CA GLY A 223 8.05 1.85 8.15
C GLY A 223 8.17 2.76 6.92
N LEU A 224 7.02 3.07 6.30
CA LEU A 224 6.89 3.88 5.09
C LEU A 224 6.02 5.12 5.35
N ALA A 225 6.35 6.25 4.70
CA ALA A 225 5.45 7.39 4.55
C ALA A 225 5.66 8.12 3.22
N PHE A 226 4.69 8.93 2.80
CA PHE A 226 4.82 9.79 1.63
C PHE A 226 5.02 11.24 2.03
N THR A 227 5.93 11.94 1.34
CA THR A 227 5.96 13.40 1.36
C THR A 227 4.76 13.97 0.60
N PRO A 228 4.37 15.23 0.86
CA PRO A 228 3.37 15.92 0.05
C PRO A 228 3.73 16.01 -1.44
N LYS A 229 5.01 15.82 -1.80
CA LYS A 229 5.51 15.83 -3.18
C LYS A 229 5.44 14.45 -3.85
N GLY A 230 5.05 13.40 -3.12
CA GLY A 230 4.97 12.03 -3.63
C GLY A 230 6.26 11.21 -3.50
N ASP A 231 7.27 11.71 -2.78
CA ASP A 231 8.46 10.92 -2.47
C ASP A 231 8.11 9.89 -1.38
N LEU A 232 8.47 8.63 -1.60
CA LEU A 232 8.34 7.57 -0.60
C LEU A 232 9.57 7.62 0.31
N ILE A 233 9.32 7.82 1.60
CA ILE A 233 10.33 7.79 2.66
C ILE A 233 10.21 6.47 3.40
N SER A 234 11.37 5.92 3.78
CA SER A 234 11.45 4.74 4.62
C SER A 234 12.49 4.91 5.72
N VAL A 235 12.24 4.27 6.86
CA VAL A 235 13.31 3.79 7.75
C VAL A 235 13.90 2.51 7.17
N GLN A 236 15.21 2.35 7.24
CA GLN A 236 15.94 1.28 6.55
C GLN A 236 16.92 0.59 7.51
N ASN A 237 17.04 -0.74 7.43
CA ASN A 237 17.75 -1.55 8.43
C ASN A 237 19.10 -2.13 8.00
N LEU A 238 19.32 -2.36 6.70
CA LEU A 238 20.60 -2.94 6.26
C LEU A 238 21.74 -1.92 6.40
N LYS A 239 21.46 -0.66 6.04
CA LYS A 239 22.23 0.51 6.45
C LYS A 239 21.27 1.42 7.22
N PRO A 240 21.33 1.43 8.57
CA PRO A 240 20.44 2.19 9.43
C PRO A 240 20.33 3.68 9.05
N GLN A 241 19.17 4.07 8.51
CA GLN A 241 18.91 5.46 8.11
C GLN A 241 17.41 5.73 7.91
N VAL A 242 17.06 7.01 7.81
CA VAL A 242 15.81 7.52 7.25
C VAL A 242 16.14 8.12 5.89
N GLY A 243 15.42 7.74 4.84
CA GLY A 243 15.73 8.20 3.48
C GLY A 243 14.57 8.12 2.51
N ILE A 244 14.66 8.90 1.44
CA ILE A 244 13.81 8.77 0.26
C ILE A 244 14.28 7.54 -0.52
N VAL A 245 13.34 6.66 -0.89
CA VAL A 245 13.60 5.39 -1.60
C VAL A 245 12.90 5.29 -2.96
N TYR A 246 11.96 6.20 -3.25
CA TYR A 246 11.24 6.26 -4.52
C TYR A 246 10.68 7.69 -4.73
N PRO A 247 10.58 8.21 -5.97
CA PRO A 247 10.87 7.55 -7.25
C PRO A 247 12.37 7.37 -7.52
N ALA A 248 12.67 6.58 -8.55
CA ALA A 248 14.05 6.39 -9.01
C ALA A 248 14.69 7.72 -9.39
N GLY A 249 15.91 7.97 -8.92
CA GLY A 249 16.64 9.22 -9.08
C GLY A 249 16.40 10.26 -7.98
N HIS A 250 15.43 10.02 -7.08
CA HIS A 250 15.18 10.89 -5.92
C HIS A 250 15.79 10.35 -4.62
N GLU A 251 16.47 9.20 -4.67
CA GLU A 251 17.00 8.53 -3.48
C GLU A 251 17.94 9.46 -2.71
N LYS A 252 17.67 9.64 -1.42
CA LYS A 252 18.42 10.58 -0.57
C LYS A 252 18.38 10.14 0.88
N VAL A 253 19.55 10.14 1.52
CA VAL A 253 19.64 10.00 2.98
C VAL A 253 19.19 11.31 3.63
N LEU A 254 18.16 11.24 4.47
CA LEU A 254 17.67 12.37 5.25
C LEU A 254 18.38 12.45 6.60
N SER A 255 18.61 11.30 7.24
CA SER A 255 19.41 11.18 8.45
C SER A 255 19.90 9.75 8.62
N ASN A 256 21.14 9.57 9.11
CA ASN A 256 21.70 8.24 9.41
C ASN A 256 22.44 8.18 10.75
N ASN A 257 22.46 9.28 11.51
CA ASN A 257 23.14 9.37 12.79
C ASN A 257 22.49 10.44 13.69
N PHE A 258 22.75 10.32 14.98
CA PHE A 258 22.46 11.35 15.97
C PHE A 258 23.68 11.55 16.86
N GLU A 259 24.12 12.80 17.03
CA GLU A 259 25.34 13.15 17.81
C GLU A 259 26.59 12.36 17.39
N GLY A 260 26.76 12.17 16.08
CA GLY A 260 27.90 11.45 15.51
C GLY A 260 27.85 9.93 15.65
N LYS A 261 26.74 9.36 16.17
CA LYS A 261 26.56 7.92 16.35
C LYS A 261 25.47 7.38 15.42
N PRO A 262 25.70 6.25 14.73
CA PRO A 262 24.73 5.70 13.80
C PRO A 262 23.47 5.23 14.54
N PHE A 263 22.34 5.30 13.84
CA PHE A 263 21.13 4.61 14.30
C PHE A 263 21.36 3.11 14.38
N GLN A 264 20.59 2.45 15.23
CA GLN A 264 20.74 1.02 15.48
C GLN A 264 19.77 0.24 14.62
N ARG A 265 18.47 0.42 14.86
CA ARG A 265 17.40 -0.27 14.14
C ARG A 265 16.16 0.62 14.01
N PRO A 266 16.21 1.62 13.11
CA PRO A 266 15.03 2.38 12.70
C PRO A 266 13.86 1.46 12.34
N ASN A 267 12.62 1.81 12.70
CA ASN A 267 11.55 0.81 12.70
C ASN A 267 10.23 1.28 12.12
N ASP A 268 9.63 2.34 12.65
CA ASP A 268 8.46 2.99 12.03
C ASP A 268 8.63 4.51 11.96
N LEU A 269 7.84 5.18 11.12
CA LEU A 269 7.86 6.63 10.96
C LEU A 269 6.49 7.22 10.61
N VAL A 270 6.35 8.52 10.86
CA VAL A 270 5.18 9.33 10.49
C VAL A 270 5.62 10.74 10.09
N LEU A 271 5.01 11.29 9.03
CA LEU A 271 5.24 12.67 8.59
C LEU A 271 4.19 13.61 9.19
N ASP A 272 4.63 14.80 9.62
CA ASP A 272 3.72 15.91 9.91
C ASP A 272 3.51 16.83 8.69
N LYS A 273 2.51 17.70 8.76
CA LYS A 273 2.18 18.65 7.68
C LYS A 273 3.25 19.72 7.43
N LYS A 274 4.18 19.93 8.37
CA LYS A 274 5.31 20.87 8.22
C LYS A 274 6.47 20.21 7.47
N GLY A 275 6.40 18.91 7.20
CA GLY A 275 7.47 18.12 6.59
C GLY A 275 8.47 17.55 7.59
N GLY A 276 8.16 17.62 8.88
CA GLY A 276 8.93 16.95 9.92
C GLY A 276 8.62 15.45 9.98
N ILE A 277 9.55 14.67 10.52
CA ILE A 277 9.48 13.20 10.53
C ILE A 277 9.74 12.70 11.95
N TYR A 278 8.73 12.12 12.59
CA TYR A 278 8.97 11.31 13.79
C TYR A 278 9.29 9.89 13.35
N PHE A 279 10.31 9.29 13.95
CA PHE A 279 10.63 7.88 13.71
C PHE A 279 11.16 7.20 14.96
N THR A 280 10.92 5.89 15.05
CA THR A 280 11.36 5.06 16.17
C THR A 280 12.64 4.32 15.79
N ASP A 281 13.56 4.24 16.75
CA ASP A 281 14.71 3.34 16.72
C ASP A 281 14.56 2.38 17.90
N ILE A 282 14.36 1.10 17.61
CA ILE A 282 14.10 0.11 18.66
C ILE A 282 15.37 -0.35 19.36
N GLY A 283 16.51 0.23 18.99
CA GLY A 283 17.81 -0.11 19.52
C GLY A 283 18.24 -1.53 19.19
N VAL A 284 19.41 -1.88 19.71
CA VAL A 284 19.84 -3.26 19.90
C VAL A 284 19.57 -3.66 21.34
N ILE A 285 19.34 -4.95 21.58
CA ILE A 285 19.39 -5.46 22.96
C ILE A 285 20.87 -5.36 23.37
N PRO A 286 21.24 -4.52 24.36
CA PRO A 286 22.63 -4.35 24.74
C PRO A 286 23.20 -5.67 25.24
N LYS A 287 24.42 -5.99 24.84
CA LYS A 287 25.14 -7.11 25.47
C LYS A 287 25.41 -6.77 26.95
N PRO A 288 25.59 -7.76 27.84
CA PRO A 288 25.86 -7.53 29.25
C PRO A 288 26.99 -6.53 29.55
N GLU A 289 27.99 -6.47 28.67
CA GLU A 289 29.16 -5.59 28.70
C GLU A 289 28.91 -4.15 28.17
N GLU A 290 27.77 -3.88 27.53
CA GLU A 290 27.46 -2.61 26.82
C GLU A 290 26.30 -1.82 27.48
N LYS A 291 25.93 -2.17 28.72
CA LYS A 291 24.71 -1.68 29.41
C LYS A 291 24.58 -0.15 29.51
N ASP A 292 25.70 0.58 29.49
CA ASP A 292 25.73 2.02 29.76
C ASP A 292 25.83 2.91 28.51
N ALA A 293 25.85 2.34 27.29
CA ALA A 293 25.92 3.13 26.07
C ALA A 293 24.59 3.85 25.79
N GLU A 294 24.48 5.14 26.18
CA GLU A 294 23.27 5.95 25.98
C GLU A 294 22.77 5.96 24.52
N ALA A 295 23.69 5.87 23.55
CA ALA A 295 23.37 5.87 22.13
C ALA A 295 22.88 4.52 21.57
N ALA A 296 23.01 3.43 22.33
CA ALA A 296 22.44 2.13 21.98
C ALA A 296 21.00 1.96 22.52
N ARG A 297 20.52 2.93 23.31
CA ARG A 297 19.19 2.86 23.93
C ARG A 297 18.10 3.09 22.87
N PRO A 298 16.99 2.34 22.95
CA PRO A 298 15.83 2.62 22.11
C PRO A 298 15.33 4.05 22.32
N ALA A 299 14.93 4.71 21.22
CA ALA A 299 14.57 6.11 21.23
C ALA A 299 13.53 6.43 20.15
N VAL A 300 12.90 7.60 20.30
CA VAL A 300 12.14 8.24 19.22
C VAL A 300 12.83 9.55 18.89
N TYR A 301 12.97 9.80 17.60
CA TYR A 301 13.62 10.98 17.05
C TYR A 301 12.64 11.79 16.23
N TYR A 302 12.93 13.08 16.08
CA TYR A 302 12.24 13.98 15.18
C TYR A 302 13.25 14.66 14.25
N ILE A 303 13.09 14.45 12.95
CA ILE A 303 13.79 15.19 11.89
C ILE A 303 12.93 16.41 11.59
N THR A 304 13.46 17.58 11.90
CA THR A 304 12.85 18.88 11.59
C THR A 304 12.78 19.11 10.06
N PRO A 305 11.89 20.01 9.57
CA PRO A 305 11.78 20.29 8.13
C PRO A 305 13.08 20.79 7.47
N ASP A 306 13.99 21.40 8.23
CA ASP A 306 15.33 21.83 7.79
C ASP A 306 16.39 20.71 7.88
N GLY A 307 16.01 19.52 8.33
CA GLY A 307 16.84 18.32 8.32
C GLY A 307 17.62 18.05 9.61
N LYS A 308 17.48 18.89 10.65
CA LYS A 308 18.09 18.63 11.95
C LYS A 308 17.37 17.50 12.68
N THR A 309 18.12 16.49 13.12
CA THR A 309 17.58 15.38 13.92
C THR A 309 17.68 15.69 15.42
N THR A 310 16.61 15.44 16.16
CA THR A 310 16.54 15.60 17.62
C THR A 310 16.02 14.32 18.27
N ARG A 311 16.52 13.96 19.45
CA ARG A 311 15.96 12.88 20.26
C ARG A 311 14.80 13.43 21.09
N VAL A 312 13.60 12.88 20.94
CA VAL A 312 12.38 13.38 21.59
C VAL A 312 11.82 12.43 22.66
N ILE A 313 12.19 11.14 22.61
CA ILE A 313 11.86 10.14 23.65
C ILE A 313 13.05 9.20 23.84
N ASN A 314 13.39 8.87 25.09
CA ASN A 314 14.50 7.97 25.45
C ASN A 314 14.20 7.09 26.67
N ASP A 315 12.94 7.01 27.10
CA ASP A 315 12.50 6.32 28.31
C ASP A 315 11.52 5.16 28.05
N LEU A 316 11.30 4.81 26.77
CA LEU A 316 10.51 3.65 26.35
C LEU A 316 11.38 2.40 26.24
N LYS A 317 10.82 1.23 26.57
CA LYS A 317 11.58 -0.03 26.60
C LYS A 317 11.79 -0.58 25.19
N ARG A 318 10.76 -0.49 24.35
CA ARG A 318 10.79 -0.96 22.96
C ARG A 318 9.82 -0.12 22.11
N PRO A 319 10.11 1.17 21.86
CA PRO A 319 9.31 2.01 20.97
C PRO A 319 9.14 1.32 19.62
N ASN A 320 8.00 1.45 18.96
CA ASN A 320 7.71 0.72 17.72
C ASN A 320 6.87 1.58 16.77
N GLY A 321 5.59 1.26 16.52
CA GLY A 321 4.72 2.09 15.71
C GLY A 321 4.56 3.50 16.27
N VAL A 322 4.48 4.47 15.36
CA VAL A 322 4.31 5.90 15.67
C VAL A 322 3.26 6.51 14.76
N GLN A 323 2.38 7.34 15.33
CA GLN A 323 1.27 7.94 14.58
C GLN A 323 0.82 9.26 15.20
N LEU A 324 0.36 10.20 14.37
CA LEU A 324 -0.17 11.50 14.80
C LEU A 324 -1.70 11.46 14.91
N SER A 325 -2.28 12.29 15.78
CA SER A 325 -3.70 12.66 15.64
C SER A 325 -3.97 13.36 14.29
N THR A 326 -5.24 13.45 13.90
CA THR A 326 -5.63 14.15 12.66
C THR A 326 -5.28 15.65 12.71
N ASP A 327 -5.28 16.26 13.90
CA ASP A 327 -4.92 17.67 14.11
C ASP A 327 -3.44 17.90 14.45
N GLU A 328 -2.65 16.81 14.52
CA GLU A 328 -1.21 16.78 14.84
C GLU A 328 -0.85 17.41 16.19
N LYS A 329 -1.77 17.35 17.16
CA LYS A 329 -1.48 17.79 18.54
C LYS A 329 -1.02 16.64 19.44
N VAL A 330 -1.27 15.40 19.04
CA VAL A 330 -0.92 14.21 19.83
C VAL A 330 -0.05 13.27 19.00
N LEU A 331 1.06 12.81 19.59
CA LEU A 331 1.87 11.71 19.10
C LEU A 331 1.54 10.44 19.87
N TYR A 332 1.10 9.41 19.19
CA TYR A 332 0.93 8.05 19.72
C TYR A 332 2.18 7.23 19.43
N VAL A 333 2.68 6.52 20.44
CA VAL A 333 3.85 5.65 20.31
C VAL A 333 3.55 4.31 20.96
N ALA A 334 3.63 3.25 20.16
CA ALA A 334 3.56 1.88 20.65
C ALA A 334 4.89 1.56 21.35
N ASP A 335 4.81 0.93 22.52
CA ASP A 335 5.94 0.28 23.15
C ASP A 335 5.62 -1.22 23.24
N THR A 336 6.29 -2.02 22.41
CA THR A 336 5.99 -3.45 22.24
C THR A 336 6.00 -4.22 23.57
N ALA A 337 6.82 -3.78 24.53
CA ALA A 337 6.96 -4.42 25.83
C ALA A 337 6.02 -3.85 26.90
N ASN A 338 5.32 -2.76 26.62
CA ASN A 338 4.47 -2.05 27.57
C ASN A 338 3.02 -2.54 27.51
N GLN A 339 2.29 -2.41 28.63
CA GLN A 339 0.87 -2.74 28.72
C GLN A 339 -0.04 -1.62 28.19
N PHE A 340 0.51 -0.44 27.92
CA PHE A 340 -0.22 0.72 27.43
C PHE A 340 0.31 1.20 26.07
N LEU A 341 -0.59 1.70 25.23
CA LEU A 341 -0.23 2.66 24.18
C LEU A 341 0.05 4.02 24.85
N ILE A 342 1.14 4.67 24.46
CA ILE A 342 1.57 5.94 25.08
C ILE A 342 1.23 7.11 24.17
N ALA A 343 0.77 8.22 24.75
CA ALA A 343 0.53 9.47 24.04
C ALA A 343 1.35 10.63 24.63
N TYR A 344 1.67 11.59 23.77
CA TYR A 344 2.37 12.83 24.10
C TYR A 344 1.68 14.01 23.42
N ASP A 345 1.69 15.17 24.06
CA ASP A 345 1.32 16.43 23.40
C ASP A 345 2.51 16.97 22.60
N ILE A 346 2.23 17.40 21.37
CA ILE A 346 3.22 17.94 20.43
C ILE A 346 3.28 19.46 20.59
N LYS A 347 4.47 19.99 20.85
CA LYS A 347 4.73 21.43 20.91
C LYS A 347 4.99 22.01 19.51
N ALA A 348 4.99 23.34 19.41
CA ALA A 348 5.15 24.04 18.13
C ALA A 348 6.45 23.69 17.38
N ASP A 349 7.52 23.37 18.11
CA ASP A 349 8.85 23.00 17.59
C ASP A 349 9.00 21.49 17.30
N GLY A 350 7.98 20.69 17.55
CA GLY A 350 8.01 19.23 17.41
C GLY A 350 8.55 18.49 18.64
N SER A 351 8.93 19.20 19.71
CA SER A 351 9.24 18.56 20.99
C SER A 351 7.96 18.07 21.68
N LEU A 352 8.11 17.13 22.61
CA LEU A 352 7.00 16.43 23.25
C LEU A 352 6.83 16.84 24.71
N SER A 353 5.61 16.74 25.22
CA SER A 353 5.27 16.94 26.64
C SER A 353 4.07 16.09 27.05
N ASN A 354 3.70 16.11 28.33
CA ASN A 354 2.48 15.47 28.85
C ASN A 354 2.34 13.99 28.46
N LYS A 355 3.42 13.22 28.66
CA LYS A 355 3.42 11.76 28.52
C LYS A 355 2.29 11.16 29.35
N ARG A 356 1.49 10.29 28.74
CA ARG A 356 0.37 9.61 29.40
C ARG A 356 0.13 8.22 28.83
N ASP A 357 -0.35 7.33 29.68
CA ASP A 357 -0.95 6.07 29.26
C ASP A 357 -2.27 6.39 28.57
N PHE A 358 -2.33 6.21 27.25
CA PHE A 358 -3.51 6.55 26.47
C PHE A 358 -4.56 5.44 26.53
N ALA A 359 -4.14 4.20 26.28
CA ALA A 359 -5.03 3.06 26.23
C ALA A 359 -4.35 1.81 26.79
N LYS A 360 -5.08 1.05 27.61
CA LYS A 360 -4.64 -0.26 28.10
C LYS A 360 -4.86 -1.31 27.03
N LEU A 361 -3.82 -2.07 26.72
CA LEU A 361 -3.82 -3.05 25.64
C LEU A 361 -4.16 -4.45 26.15
N ASP A 362 -5.18 -5.07 25.57
CA ASP A 362 -5.56 -6.46 25.85
C ASP A 362 -4.49 -7.44 25.35
N GLY A 363 -3.64 -7.03 24.40
CA GLY A 363 -2.49 -7.80 23.93
C GLY A 363 -1.40 -8.04 24.98
N TYR A 364 -1.45 -7.38 26.13
CA TYR A 364 -0.45 -7.52 27.19
C TYR A 364 -0.54 -8.88 27.89
N GLN A 365 0.27 -9.82 27.41
CA GLN A 365 0.27 -11.20 27.86
C GLN A 365 1.69 -11.75 27.98
N LYS A 366 1.80 -12.86 28.71
CA LYS A 366 3.06 -13.58 28.90
C LYS A 366 3.42 -14.34 27.62
N ASN A 367 4.60 -14.08 27.07
CA ASN A 367 5.14 -14.82 25.92
C ASN A 367 5.65 -16.22 26.36
N PRO A 368 5.98 -17.13 25.43
CA PRO A 368 6.51 -18.46 25.77
C PRO A 368 7.82 -18.44 26.59
N ALA A 369 8.59 -17.36 26.49
CA ALA A 369 9.80 -17.14 27.29
C ALA A 369 9.52 -16.61 28.72
N GLY A 370 8.25 -16.40 29.05
CA GLY A 370 7.80 -15.97 30.37
C GLY A 370 7.79 -14.46 30.59
N GLU A 371 8.04 -13.65 29.56
CA GLU A 371 8.06 -12.20 29.65
C GLU A 371 6.71 -11.61 29.22
N PHE A 372 6.26 -10.57 29.90
CA PHE A 372 5.06 -9.85 29.49
C PHE A 372 5.36 -8.83 28.37
N ALA A 373 4.53 -8.84 27.34
CA ALA A 373 4.58 -7.88 26.24
C ALA A 373 3.20 -7.75 25.60
N SER A 374 2.82 -6.52 25.21
CA SER A 374 1.61 -6.29 24.41
C SER A 374 1.76 -6.77 22.97
N GLY A 375 3.01 -6.83 22.49
CA GLY A 375 3.25 -7.00 21.07
C GLY A 375 2.77 -5.79 20.27
N ALA A 376 2.56 -4.63 20.91
CA ALA A 376 2.15 -3.41 20.24
C ALA A 376 3.20 -3.01 19.19
N ASP A 377 2.73 -2.81 17.97
CA ASP A 377 3.56 -2.65 16.79
C ASP A 377 3.01 -1.46 15.99
N GLY A 378 2.62 -1.62 14.73
CA GLY A 378 2.06 -0.54 13.91
C GLY A 378 0.79 0.12 14.46
N ILE A 379 0.61 1.41 14.10
CA ILE A 379 -0.54 2.25 14.48
C ILE A 379 -1.14 2.93 13.25
N ALA A 380 -2.46 2.92 13.15
CA ALA A 380 -3.23 3.73 12.20
C ALA A 380 -4.30 4.57 12.91
N ILE A 381 -4.77 5.63 12.24
CA ILE A 381 -5.90 6.44 12.70
C ILE A 381 -6.94 6.61 11.59
N ASP A 382 -8.18 6.83 11.99
CA ASP A 382 -9.26 7.16 11.08
C ASP A 382 -9.68 8.64 11.14
N ALA A 383 -10.66 9.02 10.32
CA ALA A 383 -11.16 10.39 10.23
C ALA A 383 -11.85 10.88 11.51
N GLU A 384 -12.23 9.98 12.43
CA GLU A 384 -12.85 10.29 13.72
C GLU A 384 -11.81 10.31 14.87
N ASN A 385 -10.52 10.21 14.56
CA ASN A 385 -9.42 10.02 15.54
C ASN A 385 -9.54 8.73 16.37
N ARG A 386 -10.24 7.69 15.89
CA ARG A 386 -10.09 6.37 16.49
C ARG A 386 -8.69 5.84 16.18
N VAL A 387 -8.07 5.19 17.16
CA VAL A 387 -6.70 4.68 17.09
C VAL A 387 -6.72 3.16 16.96
N TYR A 388 -6.04 2.64 15.96
CA TYR A 388 -5.96 1.23 15.63
C TYR A 388 -4.53 0.76 15.90
N VAL A 389 -4.37 -0.27 16.73
CA VAL A 389 -3.06 -0.77 17.16
C VAL A 389 -2.96 -2.25 16.83
N ALA A 390 -1.92 -2.64 16.09
CA ALA A 390 -1.57 -4.04 15.95
C ALA A 390 -0.97 -4.56 17.27
N THR A 391 -1.59 -5.59 17.85
CA THR A 391 -1.12 -6.20 19.09
C THR A 391 -1.16 -7.72 19.01
N ASN A 392 -0.70 -8.36 20.08
CA ASN A 392 -0.83 -9.80 20.29
C ASN A 392 -2.27 -10.34 20.24
N SER A 393 -3.28 -9.51 20.49
CA SER A 393 -4.70 -9.90 20.52
C SER A 393 -5.42 -9.68 19.20
N GLY A 394 -4.81 -8.99 18.24
CA GLY A 394 -5.42 -8.59 16.98
C GLY A 394 -5.20 -7.10 16.69
N VAL A 395 -6.09 -6.50 15.91
CA VAL A 395 -6.14 -5.03 15.78
C VAL A 395 -7.07 -4.48 16.85
N GLU A 396 -6.50 -3.88 17.89
CA GLU A 396 -7.26 -3.22 18.96
C GLU A 396 -7.65 -1.81 18.51
N VAL A 397 -8.92 -1.44 18.71
CA VAL A 397 -9.48 -0.16 18.29
C VAL A 397 -9.93 0.64 19.50
N PHE A 398 -9.47 1.89 19.58
CA PHE A 398 -9.75 2.80 20.68
C PHE A 398 -10.42 4.08 20.18
N SER A 399 -11.26 4.68 21.02
CA SER A 399 -11.81 6.02 20.78
C SER A 399 -10.70 7.06 20.80
N ALA A 400 -10.98 8.29 20.34
CA ALA A 400 -10.06 9.42 20.44
C ALA A 400 -9.65 9.75 21.89
N LYS A 401 -10.36 9.21 22.89
CA LYS A 401 -10.09 9.36 24.33
C LYS A 401 -9.37 8.15 24.94
N GLY A 402 -9.04 7.13 24.14
CA GLY A 402 -8.37 5.92 24.61
C GLY A 402 -9.31 4.85 25.17
N GLU A 403 -10.62 5.00 25.01
CA GLU A 403 -11.59 3.98 25.43
C GLU A 403 -11.59 2.82 24.45
N LYS A 404 -11.49 1.59 24.94
CA LYS A 404 -11.53 0.40 24.09
C LYS A 404 -12.89 0.25 23.42
N LEU A 405 -12.89 0.18 22.09
CA LEU A 405 -14.09 -0.05 21.29
C LEU A 405 -14.24 -1.52 20.89
N GLY A 406 -13.12 -2.21 20.63
CA GLY A 406 -13.15 -3.63 20.28
C GLY A 406 -11.83 -4.13 19.69
N ILE A 407 -11.83 -5.38 19.26
CA ILE A 407 -10.68 -6.06 18.67
C ILE A 407 -11.10 -6.76 17.39
N ILE A 408 -10.39 -6.49 16.29
CA ILE A 408 -10.51 -7.26 15.05
C ILE A 408 -9.49 -8.40 15.13
N ALA A 409 -9.96 -9.60 15.45
CA ALA A 409 -9.13 -10.79 15.56
C ALA A 409 -8.67 -11.26 14.16
N LEU A 410 -7.42 -11.73 14.07
CA LEU A 410 -6.83 -12.24 12.84
C LEU A 410 -6.19 -13.62 13.09
N PRO A 411 -6.16 -14.52 12.07
CA PRO A 411 -5.54 -15.83 12.20
C PRO A 411 -4.05 -15.74 12.54
N ASN A 412 -3.36 -14.81 11.89
CA ASN A 412 -1.97 -14.49 12.18
C ASN A 412 -1.90 -13.19 12.98
N LYS A 413 -0.98 -13.13 13.95
CA LYS A 413 -0.74 -11.93 14.76
C LYS A 413 -0.36 -10.76 13.84
N PRO A 414 -1.07 -9.62 13.89
CA PRO A 414 -0.72 -8.46 13.10
C PRO A 414 0.61 -7.85 13.58
N GLN A 415 1.29 -7.19 12.66
CA GLN A 415 2.49 -6.39 12.94
C GLN A 415 2.25 -4.94 12.54
N ASN A 416 1.59 -4.68 11.41
CA ASN A 416 1.35 -3.30 10.99
C ASN A 416 0.11 -3.19 10.12
N LEU A 417 -0.40 -1.98 9.95
CA LEU A 417 -1.71 -1.73 9.37
C LEU A 417 -1.82 -0.32 8.78
N ALA A 418 -2.61 -0.19 7.71
CA ALA A 418 -2.91 1.10 7.11
C ALA A 418 -4.28 1.08 6.40
N PHE A 419 -4.94 2.24 6.39
CA PHE A 419 -6.15 2.44 5.60
C PHE A 419 -5.82 2.62 4.12
N ALA A 420 -6.54 1.89 3.27
CA ALA A 420 -6.37 1.72 1.84
C ALA A 420 -7.68 1.75 1.05
N GLY A 421 -7.56 1.71 -0.27
CA GLY A 421 -8.62 2.08 -1.20
C GLY A 421 -8.70 3.59 -1.39
N LYS A 422 -9.25 4.02 -2.53
CA LYS A 422 -9.45 5.45 -2.84
C LYS A 422 -10.33 6.16 -1.81
N ASP A 423 -11.25 5.43 -1.18
CA ASP A 423 -12.12 5.92 -0.13
C ASP A 423 -11.56 5.71 1.29
N LYS A 424 -10.38 5.10 1.43
CA LYS A 424 -9.78 4.69 2.71
C LYS A 424 -10.74 3.89 3.60
N LYS A 425 -11.63 3.08 3.04
CA LYS A 425 -12.53 2.19 3.81
C LYS A 425 -12.09 0.74 3.84
N THR A 426 -10.86 0.45 3.41
CA THR A 426 -10.24 -0.86 3.57
C THR A 426 -9.09 -0.75 4.56
N LEU A 427 -9.01 -1.62 5.55
CA LEU A 427 -7.81 -1.77 6.37
C LEU A 427 -6.95 -2.89 5.79
N VAL A 428 -5.74 -2.54 5.36
CA VAL A 428 -4.70 -3.52 5.05
C VAL A 428 -3.96 -3.83 6.34
N VAL A 429 -3.87 -5.11 6.69
CA VAL A 429 -3.13 -5.58 7.87
C VAL A 429 -2.11 -6.60 7.42
N VAL A 430 -0.86 -6.44 7.88
CA VAL A 430 0.23 -7.37 7.58
C VAL A 430 0.82 -7.92 8.87
N GLY A 431 1.27 -9.16 8.85
CA GLY A 431 1.89 -9.78 10.01
C GLY A 431 2.19 -11.26 9.83
N ARG A 432 3.33 -11.71 10.39
CA ARG A 432 3.79 -13.10 10.35
C ARG A 432 3.82 -13.70 8.94
N GLY A 433 4.20 -12.88 7.97
CA GLY A 433 4.32 -13.30 6.57
C GLY A 433 2.99 -13.35 5.82
N ALA A 434 1.91 -12.86 6.41
CA ALA A 434 0.59 -12.78 5.79
C ALA A 434 0.13 -11.33 5.57
N ALA A 435 -0.80 -11.15 4.63
CA ALA A 435 -1.50 -9.89 4.38
C ALA A 435 -3.02 -10.10 4.28
N TYR A 436 -3.77 -9.17 4.86
CA TYR A 436 -5.23 -9.17 4.93
C TYR A 436 -5.81 -7.85 4.42
N ARG A 437 -7.00 -7.90 3.83
CA ARG A 437 -7.84 -6.73 3.52
C ARG A 437 -9.18 -6.85 4.22
N ILE A 438 -9.46 -5.87 5.06
CA ILE A 438 -10.67 -5.84 5.89
C ILE A 438 -11.51 -4.63 5.48
N PRO A 439 -12.67 -4.83 4.85
CA PRO A 439 -13.62 -3.74 4.62
C PRO A 439 -14.07 -3.16 5.96
N LEU A 440 -14.07 -1.84 6.09
CA LEU A 440 -14.52 -1.13 7.28
C LEU A 440 -15.69 -0.19 6.95
N LEU A 441 -16.49 0.10 7.98
CA LEU A 441 -17.44 1.20 7.96
C LEU A 441 -16.72 2.55 8.13
N ALA A 442 -15.68 2.55 8.96
CA ALA A 442 -14.80 3.68 9.21
C ALA A 442 -13.99 4.06 7.97
N GLN A 443 -13.76 5.37 7.81
CA GLN A 443 -12.90 5.93 6.77
C GLN A 443 -11.59 6.40 7.39
N GLY A 444 -10.46 5.93 6.86
CA GLY A 444 -9.13 6.38 7.24
C GLY A 444 -8.94 7.88 7.04
N PHE A 445 -8.03 8.49 7.81
CA PHE A 445 -7.73 9.91 7.67
C PHE A 445 -7.18 10.24 6.27
N LEU A 446 -7.79 11.18 5.55
CA LEU A 446 -7.42 11.51 4.17
C LEU A 446 -6.29 12.55 4.06
N GLY A 447 -5.98 13.28 5.14
CA GLY A 447 -5.03 14.39 5.09
C GLY A 447 -3.57 13.99 4.90
N ARG A 448 -3.23 12.71 5.08
CA ARG A 448 -1.90 12.14 4.80
C ARG A 448 -1.99 10.64 4.54
N ALA A 449 -0.96 10.06 3.94
CA ALA A 449 -0.89 8.62 3.73
C ALA A 449 -0.49 7.89 5.02
N LYS A 450 0.57 8.36 5.69
CA LYS A 450 0.94 8.03 7.06
C LYS A 450 1.57 9.25 7.71
#